data_AF-A0A2P2D7M7-F1
#
_entry.id   AF-A0A2P2D7M7-F1
#
_cell.length_a   1.000
_cell.length_b   1.000
_cell.length_c   1.000
_cell.angle_alpha   90.00
_cell.angle_beta   90.00
_cell.angle_gamma   90.00
#
_symmetry.space_group_name_H-M   'P 1'
#
loop_
_entity.id
_entity.type
_entity.pdbx_description
1 polymer ?
#
loop_
_entity_poly.entity_id
_entity_poly.type
_entity_poly.pdbx_seq_one_letter_code
_entity_poly.pdbx_strand_id
1 'polypeptide(L)'
;MDHEAKVDNPNKSVYSYGGQYAKEIKNGVISQITLIIRLQGSETLAALGPEAYIKIDRKSTKLLLSDSNYSANQVTVRTQVPANMGPGIGFGYGYSTVPATTTRTSTLTSNILSGKLTFTKEMENDILSAKSLQYRIYSANDAIDLFVSESQLEMIQKFIKNRGEVQK
;
A
#
# COMPACT_ATOMS: atom_id res chain seq x y z
N MET A 1 -4.14 -8.33 -5.55
CA MET A 1 -4.90 -8.67 -4.33
C MET A 1 -4.59 -7.62 -3.29
N ASP A 2 -5.61 -7.08 -2.63
CA ASP A 2 -5.42 -6.05 -1.61
C ASP A 2 -5.48 -6.70 -0.23
N HIS A 3 -4.36 -6.75 0.46
CA HIS A 3 -4.28 -7.28 1.82
C HIS A 3 -4.77 -6.21 2.82
N GLU A 4 -5.39 -6.63 3.92
CA GLU A 4 -5.71 -5.69 4.98
C GLU A 4 -4.39 -5.20 5.58
N ALA A 5 -4.17 -3.88 5.58
CA ALA A 5 -2.94 -3.28 6.08
C ALA A 5 -3.22 -2.50 7.37
N LYS A 6 -2.39 -2.71 8.40
CA LYS A 6 -2.41 -1.94 9.64
C LYS A 6 -1.01 -1.42 9.93
N VAL A 7 -0.93 -0.19 10.42
CA VAL A 7 0.31 0.40 10.93
C VAL A 7 0.15 0.61 12.42
N ASP A 8 1.19 0.28 13.20
CA ASP A 8 1.12 0.37 14.66
C ASP A 8 0.95 1.82 15.17
N ASN A 9 1.28 2.81 14.34
CA ASN A 9 1.20 4.22 14.67
C ASN A 9 -0.21 4.79 14.38
N PRO A 10 -0.96 5.23 15.40
CA PRO A 10 -2.35 5.68 15.24
C PRO A 10 -2.48 6.99 14.43
N ASN A 11 -1.38 7.74 14.27
CA ASN A 11 -1.36 8.99 13.50
C ASN A 11 -1.00 8.76 12.03
N LYS A 12 -0.79 7.51 11.62
CA LYS A 12 -0.46 7.14 10.24
C LYS A 12 -1.53 6.20 9.71
N SER A 13 -1.70 6.21 8.40
CA SER A 13 -2.57 5.28 7.70
C SER A 13 -1.79 4.60 6.59
N VAL A 14 -2.17 3.36 6.31
CA VAL A 14 -1.57 2.55 5.23
C VAL A 14 -2.64 1.66 4.64
N TYR A 15 -2.58 1.50 3.32
CA TYR A 15 -3.46 0.63 2.55
C TYR A 15 -2.60 -0.22 1.64
N SER A 16 -2.86 -1.54 1.59
CA SER A 16 -2.26 -2.38 0.55
C SER A 16 -2.99 -2.11 -0.76
N TYR A 17 -2.23 -1.88 -1.83
CA TYR A 17 -2.77 -1.69 -3.16
C TYR A 17 -2.03 -2.58 -4.16
N GLY A 18 -2.64 -3.70 -4.54
CA GLY A 18 -2.13 -4.55 -5.60
C GLY A 18 -0.96 -5.45 -5.20
N GLY A 19 -1.06 -6.15 -4.07
CA GLY A 19 -0.19 -7.28 -3.76
C GLY A 19 -0.26 -8.33 -4.88
N GLN A 20 0.89 -8.71 -5.43
CA GLN A 20 1.00 -9.64 -6.55
C GLN A 20 1.95 -10.78 -6.21
N TYR A 21 1.46 -12.00 -6.38
CA TYR A 21 2.29 -13.20 -6.31
C TYR A 21 2.75 -13.51 -7.73
N ALA A 22 4.07 -13.58 -7.91
CA ALA A 22 4.69 -13.81 -9.20
C ALA A 22 5.72 -14.93 -9.06
N LYS A 23 5.98 -15.61 -10.17
CA LYS A 23 7.07 -16.55 -10.29
C LYS A 23 8.20 -15.84 -11.02
N GLU A 24 9.33 -15.68 -10.37
CA GLU A 24 10.50 -15.14 -11.06
C GLU A 24 11.05 -16.27 -11.98
N ILE A 25 11.45 -15.95 -13.21
CA ILE A 25 12.11 -16.89 -14.13
C ILE A 25 13.51 -16.36 -14.34
N LYS A 26 14.52 -17.06 -13.82
CA LYS A 26 15.93 -16.72 -14.03
C LYS A 26 16.57 -17.80 -14.90
N ASN A 27 17.10 -17.39 -16.05
CA ASN A 27 17.87 -18.24 -16.97
C ASN A 27 17.18 -19.56 -17.36
N GLY A 28 15.85 -19.54 -17.58
CA GLY A 28 15.09 -20.72 -18.00
C GLY A 28 14.81 -21.74 -16.89
N VAL A 29 15.26 -21.50 -15.66
CA VAL A 29 14.95 -22.34 -14.50
C VAL A 29 13.74 -21.77 -13.76
N ILE A 30 12.77 -22.64 -13.45
CA ILE A 30 11.63 -22.32 -12.60
C ILE A 30 12.15 -21.81 -11.25
N SER A 31 11.98 -20.51 -11.00
CA SER A 31 12.49 -19.87 -9.79
C SER A 31 11.41 -19.72 -8.72
N GLN A 32 11.85 -19.21 -7.58
CA GLN A 32 11.09 -18.99 -6.36
C GLN A 32 9.86 -18.09 -6.59
N ILE A 33 8.81 -18.33 -5.80
CA ILE A 33 7.65 -17.44 -5.78
C ILE A 33 8.02 -16.19 -4.99
N THR A 34 7.65 -15.04 -5.54
CA THR A 34 7.86 -13.73 -4.94
C THR A 34 6.52 -13.05 -4.69
N LEU A 35 6.40 -12.38 -3.56
CA LEU A 35 5.35 -11.40 -3.30
C LEU A 35 5.89 -10.00 -3.60
N ILE A 36 5.28 -9.34 -4.58
CA ILE A 36 5.46 -7.92 -4.86
C ILE A 36 4.40 -7.17 -4.07
N ILE A 37 4.83 -6.38 -3.11
CA ILE A 37 3.95 -5.52 -2.31
C ILE A 37 3.98 -4.10 -2.86
N ARG A 38 2.82 -3.46 -2.80
CA ARG A 38 2.67 -2.02 -3.01
C ARG A 38 1.67 -1.49 -2.00
N LEU A 39 2.07 -0.44 -1.31
CA LEU A 39 1.35 0.20 -0.22
C LEU A 39 1.17 1.67 -0.56
N GLN A 40 0.04 2.21 -0.15
CA GLN A 40 -0.21 3.63 -0.14
C GLN A 40 -0.34 4.08 1.32
N GLY A 41 0.57 4.93 1.78
CA GLY A 41 0.61 5.45 3.14
C GLY A 41 0.42 6.96 3.21
N SER A 42 0.23 7.47 4.42
CA SER A 42 0.25 8.90 4.71
C SER A 42 1.61 9.54 4.37
N GLU A 43 1.63 10.86 4.18
CA GLU A 43 2.85 11.62 3.87
C GLU A 43 3.97 11.48 4.90
N THR A 44 3.62 11.11 6.13
CA THR A 44 4.54 10.89 7.26
C THR A 44 5.13 9.49 7.31
N LEU A 45 4.73 8.58 6.40
CA LEU A 45 5.25 7.22 6.32
C LEU A 45 6.56 7.22 5.52
N ALA A 46 7.65 6.74 6.12
CA ALA A 46 8.97 6.69 5.51
C ALA A 46 9.10 5.49 4.53
N ALA A 47 10.18 5.45 3.75
CA ALA A 47 10.47 4.30 2.89
C ALA A 47 10.53 2.97 3.69
N LEU A 48 10.23 1.86 3.01
CA LEU A 48 10.31 0.53 3.61
C LEU A 48 11.75 0.12 3.87
N GLY A 49 12.02 -0.41 5.07
CA GLY A 49 13.29 -1.01 5.44
C GLY A 49 13.50 -2.38 4.77
N PRO A 50 14.74 -2.89 4.79
CA PRO A 50 15.08 -4.18 4.17
C PRO A 50 14.58 -5.39 4.97
N GLU A 51 14.07 -5.16 6.18
CA GLU A 51 13.64 -6.22 7.09
C GLU A 51 12.15 -6.49 6.97
N ALA A 52 11.80 -7.76 6.79
CA ALA A 52 10.44 -8.23 6.72
C ALA A 52 10.30 -9.57 7.46
N TYR A 53 9.06 -9.93 7.79
CA TYR A 53 8.72 -11.20 8.40
C TYR A 53 7.49 -11.77 7.71
N ILE A 54 7.51 -13.09 7.52
CA ILE A 54 6.34 -13.87 7.17
C ILE A 54 5.94 -14.70 8.39
N LYS A 55 4.67 -14.60 8.77
CA LYS A 55 4.07 -15.42 9.81
C LYS A 55 3.10 -16.39 9.14
N ILE A 56 3.43 -17.66 9.20
CA ILE A 56 2.62 -18.78 8.71
C ILE A 56 2.10 -19.50 9.96
N ASP A 57 0.80 -19.46 10.18
CA ASP A 57 0.17 -19.91 11.42
C ASP A 57 0.83 -19.29 12.67
N ARG A 58 1.61 -20.09 13.41
CA ARG A 58 2.33 -19.68 14.63
C ARG A 58 3.82 -19.45 14.40
N LYS A 59 4.34 -19.83 13.23
CA LYS A 59 5.77 -19.76 12.90
C LYS A 59 6.07 -18.43 12.21
N SER A 60 6.97 -17.64 12.79
CA SER A 60 7.48 -16.40 12.18
C SER A 60 8.87 -16.65 11.61
N THR A 61 9.09 -16.22 10.38
CA THR A 61 10.39 -16.34 9.70
C THR A 61 10.80 -14.99 9.13
N LYS A 62 12.07 -14.64 9.35
CA LYS A 62 12.65 -13.40 8.81
C LYS A 62 12.85 -13.54 7.30
N LEU A 63 12.53 -12.47 6.58
CA LEU A 63 12.71 -12.29 5.15
C LEU A 63 13.49 -10.99 4.89
N LEU A 64 14.05 -10.91 3.69
CA LEU A 64 14.62 -9.68 3.17
C LEU A 64 13.65 -9.05 2.17
N LEU A 65 13.35 -7.77 2.38
CA LEU A 65 12.68 -6.95 1.39
C LEU A 65 13.71 -6.42 0.41
N SER A 66 13.52 -6.78 -0.85
CA SER A 66 14.37 -6.37 -1.99
C SER A 66 13.60 -5.44 -2.92
N ASP A 67 14.32 -4.80 -3.85
CA ASP A 67 13.73 -3.93 -4.88
C ASP A 67 12.77 -2.87 -4.32
N SER A 68 13.11 -2.31 -3.14
CA SER A 68 12.29 -1.31 -2.46
C SER A 68 12.24 -0.01 -3.28
N ASN A 69 11.03 0.50 -3.50
CA ASN A 69 10.81 1.78 -4.17
C ASN A 69 9.95 2.69 -3.29
N TYR A 70 10.21 3.99 -3.36
CA TYR A 70 9.48 5.02 -2.65
C TYR A 70 9.18 6.18 -3.59
N SER A 71 7.92 6.58 -3.66
CA SER A 71 7.46 7.71 -4.46
C SER A 71 6.38 8.49 -3.73
N ALA A 72 6.41 9.82 -3.82
CA ALA A 72 5.37 10.68 -3.28
C ALA A 72 4.40 11.06 -4.38
N ASN A 73 3.09 10.88 -4.12
CA ASN A 73 2.01 11.28 -5.01
C ASN A 73 1.27 12.47 -4.40
N GLN A 74 1.16 13.57 -5.14
CA GLN A 74 0.52 14.80 -4.69
C GLN A 74 -0.69 15.12 -5.55
N VAL A 75 -1.85 15.27 -4.92
CA VAL A 75 -3.09 15.71 -5.58
C VAL A 75 -3.43 17.10 -5.06
N THR A 76 -3.39 18.09 -5.94
CA THR A 76 -3.78 19.47 -5.61
C THR A 76 -5.19 19.74 -6.11
N VAL A 77 -6.13 19.99 -5.20
CA VAL A 77 -7.50 20.40 -5.53
C VAL A 77 -7.59 21.92 -5.37
N ARG A 78 -8.08 22.58 -6.42
CA ARG A 78 -8.42 24.00 -6.39
C ARG A 78 -9.93 24.12 -6.40
N THR A 79 -10.50 24.69 -5.34
CA THR A 79 -11.94 24.93 -5.21
C THR A 79 -12.19 26.42 -5.23
N GLN A 80 -13.07 26.87 -6.11
CA GLN A 80 -13.60 28.23 -6.05
C GLN A 80 -14.66 28.28 -4.97
N VAL A 81 -14.49 29.17 -3.99
CA VAL A 81 -15.45 29.41 -2.92
C VAL A 81 -15.92 30.86 -2.97
N PRO A 82 -17.16 31.17 -2.57
CA PRO A 82 -17.61 32.55 -2.46
C PRO A 82 -16.66 33.35 -1.57
N ALA A 83 -16.29 34.55 -1.99
CA ALA A 83 -15.54 35.45 -1.14
C ALA A 83 -16.45 35.91 0.01
N ASN A 84 -16.03 35.69 1.27
CA ASN A 84 -16.69 36.31 2.42
C ASN A 84 -16.45 37.82 2.35
N MET A 85 -17.38 38.55 1.74
CA MET A 85 -17.46 39.99 1.91
C MET A 85 -18.02 40.23 3.32
N GLY A 86 -17.16 40.66 4.25
CA GLY A 86 -17.61 41.15 5.56
C GLY A 86 -18.61 42.31 5.38
N PRO A 87 -19.44 42.64 6.40
CA PRO A 87 -20.43 43.70 6.30
C PRO A 87 -19.73 45.07 6.21
N GLY A 88 -19.32 45.46 5.00
CA GLY A 88 -18.88 46.80 4.69
C GLY A 88 -20.10 47.67 4.43
N ILE A 89 -20.36 48.62 5.33
CA ILE A 89 -21.27 49.75 5.08
C ILE A 89 -20.72 50.57 3.89
N GLY A 90 -21.33 50.41 2.72
CA GLY A 90 -20.93 51.10 1.49
C GLY A 90 -22.14 51.70 0.78
N PHE A 91 -22.23 53.03 0.81
CA PHE A 91 -23.19 53.81 0.04
C PHE A 91 -22.77 53.86 -1.44
N GLY A 92 -23.71 53.60 -2.35
CA GLY A 92 -23.75 54.26 -3.66
C GLY A 92 -23.19 53.53 -4.88
N TYR A 93 -24.09 53.33 -5.84
CA TYR A 93 -23.91 53.37 -7.30
C TYR A 93 -23.20 52.22 -8.01
N GLY A 94 -24.03 51.30 -8.51
CA GLY A 94 -23.89 50.63 -9.81
C GLY A 94 -22.72 49.66 -9.97
N TYR A 95 -22.90 48.39 -9.61
CA TYR A 95 -22.00 47.32 -10.04
C TYR A 95 -22.72 46.01 -10.36
N SER A 96 -22.31 45.43 -11.49
CA SER A 96 -22.74 44.15 -12.04
C SER A 96 -22.55 43.01 -11.03
N THR A 97 -23.59 42.19 -10.84
CA THR A 97 -23.66 41.11 -9.84
C THR A 97 -22.90 39.85 -10.28
N VAL A 98 -21.60 39.95 -10.49
CA VAL A 98 -20.75 38.76 -10.61
C VAL A 98 -20.29 38.38 -9.20
N PRO A 99 -20.65 37.20 -8.66
CA PRO A 99 -20.21 36.79 -7.33
C PRO A 99 -18.68 36.80 -7.27
N ALA A 100 -18.10 37.60 -6.38
CA ALA A 100 -16.68 37.53 -6.10
C ALA A 100 -16.36 36.13 -5.56
N THR A 101 -15.50 35.38 -6.24
CA THR A 101 -15.03 34.06 -5.80
C THR A 101 -13.57 34.16 -5.41
N THR A 102 -13.18 33.46 -4.34
CA THR A 102 -11.78 33.24 -3.97
C THR A 102 -11.40 31.79 -4.22
N THR A 103 -10.13 31.54 -4.52
CA THR A 103 -9.63 30.18 -4.77
C THR A 103 -9.04 29.60 -3.50
N ARG A 104 -9.63 28.52 -2.98
CA ARG A 104 -9.03 27.72 -1.92
C ARG A 104 -8.27 26.55 -2.55
N THR A 105 -6.98 26.45 -2.24
CA THR A 105 -6.15 25.32 -2.67
C THR A 105 -5.98 24.35 -1.50
N SER A 106 -6.13 23.06 -1.76
CA SER A 106 -5.86 21.99 -0.78
C SER A 106 -5.04 20.91 -1.46
N THR A 107 -3.92 20.53 -0.85
CA THR A 107 -3.01 19.51 -1.38
C THR A 107 -3.06 18.28 -0.48
N LEU A 108 -3.35 17.13 -1.07
CA LEU A 108 -3.26 15.83 -0.42
C LEU A 108 -2.00 15.12 -0.92
N THR A 109 -1.09 14.80 0.00
CA THR A 109 0.11 14.01 -0.28
C THR A 109 -0.10 12.58 0.23
N SER A 110 0.23 11.60 -0.61
CA SER A 110 0.27 10.19 -0.21
C SER A 110 1.56 9.54 -0.71
N ASN A 111 2.15 8.68 0.11
CA ASN A 111 3.39 8.00 -0.22
C ASN A 111 3.08 6.60 -0.78
N ILE A 112 3.71 6.24 -1.87
CA ILE A 112 3.65 4.91 -2.48
C ILE A 112 4.94 4.19 -2.13
N LEU A 113 4.81 3.04 -1.51
CA LEU A 113 5.93 2.21 -1.08
C LEU A 113 5.78 0.83 -1.69
N SER A 114 6.81 0.30 -2.31
CA SER A 114 6.78 -1.06 -2.85
C SER A 114 8.05 -1.81 -2.53
N GLY A 115 7.98 -3.13 -2.62
CA GLY A 115 9.13 -4.00 -2.46
C GLY A 115 8.78 -5.43 -2.82
N LYS A 116 9.79 -6.30 -2.82
CA LYS A 116 9.69 -7.70 -3.22
C LYS A 116 10.20 -8.61 -2.11
N LEU A 117 9.37 -9.56 -1.72
CA LEU A 117 9.69 -10.65 -0.81
C LEU A 117 9.82 -11.94 -1.61
N THR A 118 10.93 -12.64 -1.47
CA THR A 118 11.16 -13.93 -2.14
C THR A 118 11.01 -15.07 -1.15
N PHE A 119 10.22 -16.08 -1.51
CA PHE A 119 9.96 -17.23 -0.66
C PHE A 119 10.92 -18.39 -0.97
N THR A 120 11.37 -19.09 0.06
CA THR A 120 12.09 -20.35 -0.11
C THR A 120 11.10 -21.48 -0.43
N LYS A 121 11.60 -22.61 -0.93
CA LYS A 121 10.75 -23.78 -1.20
C LYS A 121 10.10 -24.34 0.06
N GLU A 122 10.79 -24.24 1.19
CA GLU A 122 10.24 -24.63 2.50
C GLU A 122 9.06 -23.74 2.88
N MET A 123 9.18 -22.43 2.69
CA MET A 123 8.07 -21.49 2.94
C MET A 123 6.89 -21.73 1.99
N GLU A 124 7.15 -21.99 0.71
CA GLU A 124 6.09 -22.34 -0.25
C GLU A 124 5.30 -23.57 0.25
N ASN A 125 5.98 -24.62 0.72
CA ASN A 125 5.34 -25.81 1.29
C ASN A 125 4.58 -25.51 2.60
N ASP A 126 5.15 -24.69 3.49
CA ASP A 126 4.49 -24.27 4.72
C ASP A 126 3.18 -23.53 4.40
N ILE A 127 3.19 -22.60 3.42
CA ILE A 127 1.99 -21.85 2.97
C ILE A 127 0.90 -22.80 2.43
N LEU A 128 1.28 -23.87 1.71
CA LEU A 128 0.32 -24.83 1.13
C LEU A 128 -0.55 -25.54 2.18
N SER A 129 -0.07 -25.63 3.42
CA SER A 129 -0.77 -26.26 4.54
C SER A 129 -1.27 -25.27 5.60
N ALA A 130 -1.00 -23.98 5.39
CA ALA A 130 -1.30 -22.93 6.34
C ALA A 130 -2.81 -22.68 6.51
N LYS A 131 -3.19 -22.27 7.72
CA LYS A 131 -4.53 -21.76 8.05
C LYS A 131 -4.55 -20.25 8.17
N SER A 132 -3.43 -19.62 8.49
CA SER A 132 -3.30 -18.16 8.50
C SER A 132 -1.94 -17.71 7.95
N LEU A 133 -1.98 -16.53 7.33
CA LEU A 133 -0.83 -15.91 6.69
C LEU A 133 -0.84 -14.41 6.96
N GLN A 134 0.30 -13.90 7.44
CA GLN A 134 0.50 -12.49 7.73
C GLN A 134 1.93 -12.09 7.34
N TYR A 135 2.08 -10.86 6.86
CA TYR A 135 3.39 -10.26 6.63
C TYR A 135 3.58 -9.08 7.57
N ARG A 136 4.80 -8.88 8.03
CA ARG A 136 5.20 -7.68 8.76
C ARG A 136 6.40 -7.05 8.07
N ILE A 137 6.31 -5.76 7.81
CA ILE A 137 7.36 -4.95 7.20
C ILE A 137 7.50 -3.65 8.00
N TYR A 138 8.63 -2.97 7.86
CA TYR A 138 8.94 -1.79 8.66
C TYR A 138 9.12 -0.56 7.79
N SER A 139 8.51 0.55 8.20
CA SER A 139 8.76 1.89 7.69
C SER A 139 9.47 2.68 8.79
N ALA A 140 10.80 2.76 8.71
CA ALA A 140 11.65 3.20 9.83
C ALA A 140 11.30 2.43 11.13
N ASN A 141 10.67 3.09 12.11
CA ASN A 141 10.27 2.49 13.39
C ASN A 141 8.82 2.01 13.41
N ASP A 142 8.02 2.30 12.37
CA ASP A 142 6.62 1.90 12.32
C ASP A 142 6.50 0.50 11.69
N ALA A 143 5.95 -0.45 12.45
CA ALA A 143 5.61 -1.75 11.91
C ALA A 143 4.30 -1.66 11.12
N ILE A 144 4.29 -2.32 9.96
CA ILE A 144 3.14 -2.45 9.08
C ILE A 144 2.84 -3.95 8.96
N ASP A 145 1.65 -4.32 9.39
CA ASP A 145 1.11 -5.67 9.28
C ASP A 145 0.17 -5.79 8.08
N LEU A 146 0.40 -6.79 7.24
CA LEU A 146 -0.47 -7.18 6.12
C LEU A 146 -1.14 -8.50 6.45
N PHE A 147 -2.46 -8.48 6.62
CA PHE A 147 -3.26 -9.67 6.90
C PHE A 147 -3.85 -10.21 5.60
N VAL A 148 -3.66 -11.51 5.40
CA VAL A 148 -4.22 -12.25 4.27
C VAL A 148 -5.53 -12.87 4.72
N SER A 149 -6.63 -12.55 4.03
CA SER A 149 -7.92 -13.19 4.32
C SER A 149 -7.90 -14.66 3.94
N GLU A 150 -8.79 -15.47 4.52
CA GLU A 150 -8.90 -16.90 4.20
C GLU A 150 -9.12 -17.15 2.70
N SER A 151 -10.00 -16.36 2.05
CA SER A 151 -10.21 -16.40 0.61
C SER A 151 -8.96 -16.08 -0.23
N GLN A 152 -8.13 -15.14 0.24
CA GLN A 152 -6.86 -14.82 -0.41
C GLN A 152 -5.84 -15.92 -0.22
N LEU A 153 -5.79 -16.51 0.98
CA LEU A 153 -4.91 -17.63 1.28
C LEU A 153 -5.20 -18.81 0.36
N GLU A 154 -6.48 -19.15 0.14
CA GLU A 154 -6.84 -20.19 -0.82
C GLU A 154 -6.38 -19.89 -2.25
N MET A 155 -6.50 -18.64 -2.70
CA MET A 155 -6.01 -18.22 -4.02
C MET A 155 -4.48 -18.34 -4.13
N ILE A 156 -3.75 -17.93 -3.08
CA ILE A 156 -2.29 -18.06 -3.00
C ILE A 156 -1.88 -19.53 -3.01
N GLN A 157 -2.55 -20.38 -2.23
CA GLN A 157 -2.31 -21.81 -2.20
C GLN A 157 -2.55 -22.46 -3.56
N LYS A 158 -3.65 -22.11 -4.26
CA LYS A 158 -3.91 -22.57 -5.64
C LYS A 158 -2.81 -22.13 -6.60
N PHE A 159 -2.37 -20.87 -6.51
CA PHE A 159 -1.26 -20.36 -7.31
C PHE A 159 0.04 -21.13 -7.07
N ILE A 160 0.41 -21.40 -5.81
CA ILE A 160 1.60 -22.17 -5.46
C ILE A 160 1.47 -23.63 -5.93
N LYS A 161 0.32 -24.28 -5.73
CA LYS A 161 0.05 -25.67 -6.20
C LYS A 161 0.23 -25.80 -7.71
N ASN A 162 -0.27 -24.82 -8.46
CA ASN A 162 -0.14 -24.78 -9.91
C ASN A 162 1.24 -24.27 -10.37
N ARG A 163 2.24 -24.24 -9.48
CA ARG A 163 3.61 -23.75 -9.76
C ARG A 163 3.62 -22.35 -10.38
N GLY A 164 2.67 -21.49 -10.01
CA GLY A 164 2.53 -20.12 -10.52
C GLY A 164 1.81 -19.99 -11.86
N GLU A 165 1.18 -21.05 -12.37
CA GLU A 165 0.32 -20.99 -13.56
C GLU A 165 -1.11 -20.62 -13.16
N VAL A 166 -1.62 -19.51 -13.70
CA VAL A 166 -3.03 -19.15 -13.59
C VAL A 166 -3.76 -19.92 -14.68
N GLN A 167 -4.57 -20.92 -14.31
CA GLN A 167 -5.46 -21.59 -15.27
C GLN A 167 -6.43 -20.55 -15.84
N LYS A 168 -6.47 -20.47 -17.18
CA LYS A 168 -7.35 -19.58 -17.95
C LYS A 168 -8.81 -20.00 -17.83
#